data_AF-A0A3D2I3W5-F1
#
_entry.id   AF-A0A3D2I3W5-F1
#
_cell.length_a   1.000
_cell.length_b   1.000
_cell.length_c   1.000
_cell.angle_alpha   90.00
_cell.angle_beta   90.00
_cell.angle_gamma   90.00
#
_symmetry.space_group_name_H-M   'P 1'
#
loop_
_entity.id
_entity.type
_entity.pdbx_description
1 polymer ?
#
loop_
_entity_poly.entity_id
_entity_poly.type
_entity_poly.pdbx_seq_one_letter_code
_entity_poly.pdbx_strand_id
1 'polypeptide(L)'
;PFTPFQWAPMGTAEYFDEKRRFLTGKVREQINQRSIRYICHDAVTSELEGIFARGDRKLSDVIEKAYKKGCIFDAWTDYFRPDVWNELLDELSVDRDFYNYRERNEDEIFPWDF
;
A
#
# COMPACT_ATOMS: atom_id res chain seq x y z
N PRO A 1 7.43 11.46 -10.80
CA PRO A 1 6.11 10.83 -11.04
C PRO A 1 5.88 10.65 -12.55
N PHE A 2 6.52 9.63 -13.12
CA PHE A 2 6.27 9.15 -14.49
C PHE A 2 6.50 7.64 -14.48
N THR A 3 5.80 6.95 -13.57
CA THR A 3 5.84 5.50 -13.60
C THR A 3 4.88 5.05 -14.71
N PRO A 4 5.28 4.12 -15.59
CA PRO A 4 4.39 3.61 -16.65
C PRO A 4 3.16 2.86 -16.08
N PHE A 5 3.10 2.71 -14.76
CA PHE A 5 2.04 2.02 -14.01
C PHE A 5 1.03 2.98 -13.35
N GLN A 6 1.00 4.26 -13.70
CA GLN A 6 0.06 5.21 -13.08
C GLN A 6 -1.42 4.84 -13.30
N TRP A 7 -1.73 4.19 -14.42
CA TRP A 7 -3.08 3.69 -14.74
C TRP A 7 -3.36 2.29 -14.19
N ALA A 8 -2.32 1.55 -13.82
CA ALA A 8 -2.45 0.18 -13.40
C ALA A 8 -3.01 0.10 -11.97
N PRO A 9 -4.03 -0.74 -11.73
CA PRO A 9 -4.48 -1.02 -10.38
C PRO A 9 -3.39 -1.77 -9.60
N MET A 10 -3.35 -1.52 -8.30
CA MET A 10 -2.59 -2.34 -7.37
C MET A 10 -3.34 -3.65 -7.11
N GLY A 11 -2.61 -4.75 -6.86
CA GLY A 11 -3.23 -5.99 -6.38
C GLY A 11 -3.74 -5.82 -4.96
N THR A 12 -4.80 -6.56 -4.58
CA THR A 12 -5.32 -6.50 -3.20
C THR A 12 -4.36 -7.15 -2.20
N ALA A 13 -4.56 -6.87 -0.91
CA ALA A 13 -3.81 -7.51 0.16
C ALA A 13 -3.93 -9.05 0.10
N GLU A 14 -5.12 -9.58 -0.20
CA GLU A 14 -5.36 -11.02 -0.36
C GLU A 14 -4.56 -11.59 -1.54
N TYR A 15 -4.57 -10.90 -2.68
CA TYR A 15 -3.80 -11.30 -3.86
C TYR A 15 -2.30 -11.42 -3.53
N PHE A 16 -1.73 -10.44 -2.82
CA PHE A 16 -0.33 -10.48 -2.43
C PHE A 16 -0.03 -11.54 -1.35
N ASP A 17 -0.98 -11.81 -0.44
CA ASP A 17 -0.85 -12.91 0.51
C ASP A 17 -0.81 -14.27 -0.19
N GLU A 18 -1.69 -14.51 -1.17
CA GLU A 18 -1.66 -15.73 -1.99
C GLU A 18 -0.34 -15.89 -2.75
N LYS A 19 0.14 -14.82 -3.40
CA LYS A 19 1.43 -14.85 -4.11
C LYS A 19 2.59 -15.11 -3.16
N ARG A 20 2.59 -14.50 -1.98
CA ARG A 20 3.61 -14.73 -0.95
C ARG A 20 3.62 -16.18 -0.49
N ARG A 21 2.45 -16.78 -0.22
CA ARG A 21 2.34 -18.20 0.17
C ARG A 21 2.86 -19.11 -0.94
N PHE A 22 2.43 -18.86 -2.17
CA PHE A 22 2.87 -19.61 -3.34
C PHE A 22 4.40 -19.56 -3.52
N LEU A 23 4.98 -18.36 -3.56
CA LEU A 23 6.42 -18.17 -3.74
C LEU A 23 7.22 -18.80 -2.60
N THR A 24 6.77 -18.63 -1.35
CA THR A 24 7.41 -19.26 -0.19
C THR A 24 7.38 -20.78 -0.29
N GLY A 25 6.27 -21.36 -0.75
CA GLY A 25 6.17 -22.79 -1.06
C GLY A 25 7.20 -23.22 -2.11
N LYS A 26 7.33 -22.47 -3.21
CA LYS A 26 8.30 -22.76 -4.28
C LYS A 26 9.75 -22.64 -3.83
N VAL A 27 10.06 -21.70 -2.96
CA VAL A 27 11.40 -21.59 -2.35
C VAL A 27 11.71 -22.82 -1.50
N ARG A 28 10.74 -23.29 -0.70
CA ARG A 28 10.90 -24.48 0.15
C ARG A 28 11.09 -25.79 -0.63
N GLU A 29 10.52 -25.87 -1.84
CA GLU A 29 10.71 -27.01 -2.75
C GLU A 29 12.13 -27.09 -3.33
N GLN A 30 12.92 -26.01 -3.29
CA GLN A 30 14.26 -26.00 -3.89
C GLN A 30 15.29 -26.75 -3.03
N ILE A 31 16.15 -27.52 -3.69
CA ILE A 31 17.27 -28.24 -3.05
C ILE A 31 18.22 -27.25 -2.35
N ASN A 32 18.43 -26.08 -2.95
CA ASN A 32 19.29 -25.02 -2.43
C ASN A 32 18.53 -23.94 -1.63
N GLN A 33 17.35 -24.23 -1.07
CA GLN A 33 16.51 -23.25 -0.35
C GLN A 33 17.26 -22.42 0.71
N ARG A 34 18.28 -22.98 1.37
CA ARG A 34 19.10 -22.28 2.37
C ARG A 34 19.95 -21.15 1.79
N SER A 35 20.20 -21.18 0.48
CA SER A 35 20.91 -20.15 -0.26
C SER A 35 19.98 -19.12 -0.90
N ILE A 36 18.66 -19.28 -0.77
CA ILE A 36 17.67 -18.39 -1.35
C ILE A 36 17.17 -17.43 -0.27
N ARG A 37 17.37 -16.13 -0.47
CA ARG A 37 16.82 -15.08 0.39
C ARG A 37 15.54 -14.54 -0.25
N TYR A 38 14.39 -14.88 0.33
CA TYR A 38 13.10 -14.31 -0.04
C TYR A 38 12.75 -13.15 0.89
N ILE A 39 12.58 -11.96 0.33
CA ILE A 39 12.16 -10.76 1.05
C ILE A 39 10.77 -10.40 0.52
N CYS A 40 9.80 -10.32 1.42
CA CYS A 40 8.45 -9.87 1.09
C CYS A 40 8.09 -8.75 2.06
N HIS A 41 7.54 -7.67 1.52
CA HIS A 41 7.02 -6.57 2.31
C HIS A 41 5.62 -6.92 2.83
N ASP A 42 5.22 -6.26 3.91
CA ASP A 42 3.88 -6.37 4.46
C ASP A 42 2.86 -5.68 3.53
N ALA A 43 1.71 -6.34 3.34
CA ALA A 43 0.68 -5.87 2.42
C ALA A 43 0.01 -4.58 2.92
N VAL A 44 -0.17 -4.43 4.23
CA VAL A 44 -0.89 -3.28 4.82
C VAL A 44 -0.07 -2.01 4.68
N THR A 45 1.24 -2.08 4.93
CA THR A 45 2.14 -0.94 4.68
C THR A 45 2.15 -0.58 3.20
N SER A 46 2.20 -1.58 2.31
CA SER A 46 2.20 -1.36 0.86
C SER A 46 0.90 -0.67 0.38
N GLU A 47 -0.25 -1.01 0.98
CA GLU A 47 -1.53 -0.35 0.66
C GLU A 47 -1.50 1.14 1.02
N LEU A 48 -0.99 1.50 2.20
CA LEU A 48 -0.87 2.90 2.61
C LEU A 48 0.09 3.68 1.70
N GLU A 49 1.23 3.09 1.35
CA GLU A 49 2.15 3.67 0.37
C GLU A 49 1.44 3.93 -0.96
N GLY A 50 0.62 2.97 -1.43
CA GLY A 50 -0.18 3.10 -2.64
C GLY A 50 -1.20 4.24 -2.59
N ILE A 51 -1.86 4.43 -1.43
CA ILE A 51 -2.83 5.51 -1.20
C ILE A 51 -2.12 6.87 -1.27
N PHE A 52 -1.02 7.04 -0.54
CA PHE A 52 -0.31 8.32 -0.50
C PHE A 52 0.42 8.65 -1.80
N ALA A 53 0.94 7.64 -2.51
CA ALA A 53 1.55 7.84 -3.82
C ALA A 53 0.55 8.38 -4.86
N ARG A 54 -0.74 8.07 -4.69
CA ARG A 54 -1.85 8.51 -5.55
C ARG A 54 -2.73 9.58 -4.87
N GLY A 55 -2.21 10.20 -3.82
CA GLY A 55 -2.95 11.09 -2.95
C GLY A 55 -3.41 12.38 -3.61
N ASP A 56 -4.56 12.86 -3.18
CA ASP A 56 -5.06 14.19 -3.47
C ASP A 56 -5.15 15.02 -2.18
N ARG A 57 -5.77 16.20 -2.25
CA ARG A 57 -5.94 17.09 -1.09
C ARG A 57 -6.75 16.45 0.04
N LYS A 58 -7.59 15.44 -0.20
CA LYS A 58 -8.37 14.77 0.86
C LYS A 58 -7.48 14.02 1.84
N LEU A 59 -6.30 13.57 1.40
CA LEU A 59 -5.35 12.88 2.28
C LEU A 59 -4.61 13.81 3.24
N SER A 60 -4.69 15.14 3.07
CA SER A 60 -4.04 16.08 4.01
C SER A 60 -4.56 15.89 5.43
N ASP A 61 -5.88 15.75 5.57
CA ASP A 61 -6.55 15.63 6.87
C ASP A 61 -6.21 14.29 7.53
N VAL A 62 -6.05 13.24 6.73
CA VAL A 62 -5.61 11.92 7.20
C VAL A 62 -4.22 12.01 7.82
N ILE A 63 -3.28 12.65 7.12
CA ILE A 63 -1.90 12.83 7.60
C ILE A 63 -1.86 13.68 8.87
N GLU A 64 -2.60 14.79 8.88
CA GLU A 64 -2.64 15.68 10.05
C GLU A 64 -3.20 14.96 11.29
N LYS A 65 -4.30 14.23 11.15
CA LYS A 65 -4.89 13.47 12.26
C LYS A 65 -4.02 12.30 12.69
N ALA A 66 -3.37 11.60 11.76
CA ALA A 66 -2.44 10.52 12.08
C ALA A 66 -1.28 11.04 12.93
N TYR A 67 -0.70 12.18 12.55
CA TYR A 67 0.33 12.84 13.35
C TYR A 67 -0.18 13.22 14.75
N LYS A 68 -1.39 13.79 14.87
CA LYS A 68 -2.01 14.12 16.17
C LYS A 68 -2.28 12.89 17.04
N LYS A 69 -2.58 11.74 16.44
CA LYS A 69 -2.71 10.46 17.15
C LYS A 69 -1.34 9.83 17.48
N GLY A 70 -0.24 10.44 17.06
CA GLY A 70 1.14 10.03 17.35
C GLY A 70 1.73 9.03 16.36
N CYS A 71 1.16 8.91 15.15
CA CYS A 71 1.72 8.06 14.10
C CYS A 71 2.97 8.76 13.56
N ILE A 72 4.12 8.30 14.06
CA ILE A 72 5.45 8.82 13.74
C ILE A 72 6.33 7.58 13.59
N PHE A 73 7.23 7.60 12.61
CA PHE A 73 8.11 6.47 12.30
C PHE A 73 7.39 5.22 11.75
N ASP A 74 6.26 5.39 11.06
CA ASP A 74 5.49 4.29 10.43
C ASP A 74 6.27 3.51 9.34
N ALA A 75 7.41 4.03 8.87
CA ALA A 75 8.31 3.30 7.98
C ALA A 75 9.06 2.13 8.67
N TRP A 76 9.10 2.11 10.01
CA TRP A 76 9.68 1.02 10.80
C TRP A 76 8.57 0.15 11.35
N THR A 77 8.60 -1.15 11.05
CA THR A 77 7.53 -2.10 11.41
C THR A 77 7.21 -2.10 12.91
N ASP A 78 8.21 -1.87 13.77
CA ASP A 78 8.04 -1.82 15.23
C ASP A 78 7.17 -0.65 15.72
N TYR A 79 7.08 0.42 14.93
CA TYR A 79 6.31 1.64 15.24
C TYR A 79 5.07 1.79 14.38
N PHE A 80 4.88 0.92 13.39
CA PHE A 80 3.74 0.98 12.49
C PHE A 80 2.45 0.62 13.21
N ARG A 81 1.45 1.52 13.16
CA ARG A 81 0.17 1.35 13.85
C ARG A 81 -0.99 1.24 12.85
N PRO A 82 -1.15 0.08 12.19
CA PRO A 82 -2.14 -0.10 11.14
C PRO A 82 -3.57 0.18 11.60
N ASP A 83 -3.91 -0.15 12.85
CA ASP A 83 -5.25 0.08 13.40
C ASP A 83 -5.63 1.56 13.40
N VAL A 84 -4.67 2.45 13.72
CA VAL A 84 -4.91 3.90 13.74
C VAL A 84 -5.12 4.43 12.32
N TRP A 85 -4.37 3.92 11.35
CA TRP A 85 -4.54 4.28 9.95
C TRP A 85 -5.89 3.80 9.41
N ASN A 86 -6.29 2.56 9.72
CA ASN A 86 -7.59 2.02 9.34
C ASN A 86 -8.73 2.87 9.91
N GLU A 87 -8.69 3.17 11.21
CA GLU A 87 -9.68 4.01 11.88
C GLU A 87 -9.78 5.40 11.23
N LEU A 88 -8.65 6.02 10.89
CA LEU A 88 -8.63 7.36 10.29
C LEU A 88 -9.17 7.38 8.86
N LEU A 89 -8.85 6.36 8.06
CA LEU A 89 -9.39 6.22 6.71
C LEU A 89 -10.92 6.08 6.77
N ASP A 90 -11.44 5.28 7.70
CA ASP A 90 -12.89 5.11 7.91
C ASP A 90 -13.53 6.41 8.43
N GLU A 91 -12.94 7.05 9.45
CA GLU A 91 -13.41 8.30 10.05
C GLU A 91 -13.52 9.44 9.02
N LEU A 92 -12.56 9.51 8.09
CA LEU A 92 -12.50 10.53 7.06
C LEU A 92 -13.17 10.11 5.75
N SER A 93 -13.83 8.94 5.73
CA SER A 93 -14.50 8.40 4.53
C SER A 93 -13.57 8.32 3.32
N VAL A 94 -12.31 7.94 3.55
CA VAL A 94 -11.29 7.75 2.53
C VAL A 94 -11.33 6.30 2.07
N ASP A 95 -11.87 6.08 0.88
CA ASP A 95 -11.98 4.76 0.27
C ASP A 95 -10.64 4.29 -0.30
N ARG A 96 -10.16 3.12 0.16
CA ARG A 96 -8.92 2.50 -0.33
C ARG A 96 -9.04 2.04 -1.77
N ASP A 97 -10.22 1.55 -2.15
CA ASP A 97 -10.46 0.97 -3.46
C ASP A 97 -10.34 2.07 -4.52
N PHE A 98 -10.81 3.27 -4.20
CA PHE A 98 -10.62 4.46 -5.01
C PHE A 98 -9.14 4.78 -5.26
N TYR A 99 -8.24 4.62 -4.28
CA TYR A 99 -6.82 4.93 -4.53
C TYR A 99 -6.07 3.74 -5.12
N ASN A 100 -6.20 2.54 -4.58
CA ASN A 100 -5.34 1.41 -4.93
C ASN A 100 -5.90 0.53 -6.03
N TYR A 101 -7.19 0.20 -6.02
CA TYR A 101 -7.71 -0.94 -6.77
C TYR A 101 -8.47 -0.59 -8.05
N ARG A 102 -8.91 0.65 -8.19
CA ARG A 102 -9.61 1.07 -9.41
C ARG A 102 -8.68 1.09 -10.62
N GLU A 103 -9.21 0.59 -11.73
CA GLU A 103 -8.68 0.87 -13.05
C GLU A 103 -8.87 2.36 -13.37
N ARG A 104 -7.88 2.94 -14.06
CA ARG A 104 -7.87 4.34 -14.44
C ARG A 104 -7.71 4.44 -15.95
N ASN A 105 -8.51 5.29 -16.58
CA ASN A 105 -8.43 5.51 -18.02
C ASN A 105 -7.24 6.41 -18.36
N GLU A 106 -6.75 6.29 -19.60
CA GLU A 106 -5.67 7.13 -20.11
C GLU A 106 -6.01 8.63 -20.11
N ASP A 107 -7.30 8.95 -20.24
CA ASP A 107 -7.84 10.32 -20.26
C ASP A 107 -8.19 10.88 -18.86
N GLU A 108 -7.93 10.14 -17.79
CA GLU A 108 -8.23 10.61 -16.43
C GLU A 108 -7.26 11.73 -16.01
N ILE A 109 -7.80 12.78 -15.38
CA ILE A 109 -7.02 13.88 -14.84
C ILE A 109 -6.60 13.53 -13.41
N PHE A 110 -5.29 13.48 -13.19
CA PHE A 110 -4.71 13.19 -11.89
C PHE A 110 -4.36 14.45 -11.08
N PRO A 111 -4.31 14.35 -9.75
CA PRO A 111 -3.88 15.45 -8.87
C PRO A 111 -2.48 16.00 -9.15
N TRP A 112 -1.65 15.25 -9.89
CA TRP A 112 -0.28 15.61 -10.25
C TRP A 112 -0.09 15.98 -11.73
N ASP A 113 -1.18 16.08 -12.50
CA ASP A 113 -1.14 16.61 -13.86
C ASP A 113 -1.15 18.15 -13.77
N PHE A 114 0.04 18.75 -13.90
CA PHE A 114 0.27 20.21 -13.87
C PHE A 114 0.69 20.75 -15.23
#